data_AF-A0A2W5SWT1-F1
#
_entry.id   AF-A0A2W5SWT1-F1
#
_cell.length_a   1.000
_cell.length_b   1.000
_cell.length_c   1.000
_cell.angle_alpha   90.00
_cell.angle_beta   90.00
_cell.angle_gamma   90.00
#
_symmetry.space_group_name_H-M   'P 1'
#
loop_
_entity.id
_entity.type
_entity.pdbx_description
1 polymer ?
#
loop_
_entity_poly.entity_id
_entity_poly.type
_entity_poly.pdbx_seq_one_letter_code
_entity_poly.pdbx_strand_id
1 'polypeptide(L)'
;MGSELALSAIGLVIQAAALLVFPFAVLAASCRAINAVQDCQLPATPYIELLSLTVGAFAGGIILWTNVHVGLLDPGEIFRKDGPWDMGFGQFLAGPANPFAYDLSAILVWPFSGRLPSLAGLAVLVLGGAVFYVPVLTYRTRRAFANGLRNVVILFWGAYATVYLFFYTGWLANKLNFWIFLLLLVVVGMRRRSERVVLKIN
;
A
#
# COMPACT_ATOMS: atom_id res chain seq x y z
N MET A 1 34.97 3.57 -11.36
CA MET A 1 34.23 3.11 -10.16
C MET A 1 33.30 4.16 -9.57
N GLY A 2 33.73 5.40 -9.28
CA GLY A 2 32.84 6.41 -8.67
C GLY A 2 31.65 6.86 -9.54
N SER A 3 31.83 6.98 -10.87
CA SER A 3 30.79 7.42 -11.81
C SER A 3 29.68 6.38 -12.03
N GLU A 4 30.03 5.08 -12.08
CA GLU A 4 29.05 3.99 -12.26
C GLU A 4 28.19 3.78 -11.01
N LEU A 5 28.78 3.93 -9.82
CA LEU A 5 28.03 3.94 -8.55
C LEU A 5 27.06 5.13 -8.47
N ALA A 6 27.48 6.31 -8.93
CA ALA A 6 26.62 7.48 -8.95
C ALA A 6 25.44 7.31 -9.93
N LEU A 7 25.69 6.80 -11.14
CA LEU A 7 24.65 6.56 -12.15
C LEU A 7 23.63 5.51 -11.69
N SER A 8 24.09 4.41 -11.08
CA SER A 8 23.20 3.38 -10.53
C SER A 8 22.36 3.89 -9.34
N ALA A 9 22.94 4.70 -8.46
CA ALA A 9 22.21 5.34 -7.37
C ALA A 9 21.13 6.30 -7.88
N ILE A 10 21.46 7.14 -8.87
CA ILE A 10 20.49 8.05 -9.50
C ILE A 10 19.35 7.24 -10.15
N GLY A 11 19.68 6.16 -10.87
CA GLY A 11 18.68 5.27 -11.47
C GLY A 11 17.73 4.67 -10.43
N LEU A 12 18.27 4.21 -9.28
CA LEU A 12 17.45 3.68 -8.18
C LEU A 12 16.53 4.75 -7.58
N VAL A 13 17.04 5.97 -7.35
CA VAL A 13 16.24 7.07 -6.82
C VAL A 13 15.08 7.41 -7.75
N ILE A 14 15.34 7.47 -9.06
CA ILE A 14 14.30 7.75 -10.07
C ILE A 14 13.25 6.63 -10.07
N GLN A 15 13.66 5.36 -10.06
CA GLN A 15 12.73 4.22 -10.02
C GLN A 15 11.90 4.22 -8.74
N ALA A 16 12.53 4.43 -7.58
CA ALA A 16 11.85 4.49 -6.29
C ALA A 16 10.85 5.63 -6.23
N ALA A 17 11.20 6.82 -6.74
CA ALA A 17 10.30 7.96 -6.82
C ALA A 17 9.14 7.72 -7.79
N ALA A 18 9.41 7.15 -8.97
CA ALA A 18 8.39 6.83 -9.97
C ALA A 18 7.37 5.83 -9.40
N LEU A 19 7.83 4.76 -8.75
CA LEU A 19 6.97 3.78 -8.07
C LEU A 19 6.19 4.42 -6.91
N LEU A 20 6.82 5.29 -6.12
CA LEU A 20 6.13 5.97 -5.02
C LEU A 20 5.00 6.88 -5.52
N VAL A 21 5.24 7.63 -6.60
CA VAL A 21 4.27 8.61 -7.13
C VAL A 21 3.15 7.94 -7.91
N PHE A 22 3.44 6.86 -8.64
CA PHE A 22 2.48 6.13 -9.47
C PHE A 22 1.11 5.90 -8.82
N PRO A 23 1.02 5.33 -7.60
CA PRO A 23 -0.26 5.12 -6.96
C PRO A 23 -1.02 6.45 -6.71
N PHE A 24 -0.37 7.44 -6.13
CA PHE A 24 -1.05 8.71 -5.82
C PHE A 24 -1.48 9.48 -7.07
N ALA A 25 -0.71 9.38 -8.15
CA ALA A 25 -1.05 9.99 -9.44
C ALA A 25 -2.35 9.40 -10.02
N VAL A 26 -2.50 8.07 -9.98
CA VAL A 26 -3.70 7.39 -10.48
C VAL A 26 -4.93 7.75 -9.64
N LEU A 27 -4.83 7.73 -8.30
CA LEU A 27 -5.93 8.17 -7.43
C LEU A 27 -6.34 9.62 -7.71
N ALA A 28 -5.36 10.52 -7.80
CA ALA A 28 -5.63 11.93 -8.05
C ALA A 28 -6.31 12.13 -9.40
N ALA A 29 -5.88 11.41 -10.45
CA ALA A 29 -6.50 11.43 -11.76
C ALA A 29 -7.96 10.91 -11.70
N SER A 30 -8.21 9.78 -11.05
CA SER A 30 -9.56 9.21 -10.90
C SER A 30 -10.50 10.14 -10.14
N CYS A 31 -10.06 10.70 -9.01
CA CYS A 31 -10.85 11.66 -8.23
C CYS A 31 -11.15 12.94 -9.03
N ARG A 32 -10.18 13.47 -9.77
CA ARG A 32 -10.37 14.64 -10.64
C ARG A 32 -11.36 14.33 -11.78
N ALA A 33 -11.29 13.15 -12.39
CA ALA A 33 -12.21 12.76 -13.43
C ALA A 33 -13.67 12.71 -12.92
N ILE A 34 -13.90 12.17 -11.72
CA ILE A 34 -15.24 12.13 -11.12
C ILE A 34 -15.73 13.55 -10.82
N ASN A 35 -14.89 14.40 -10.22
CA ASN A 35 -15.23 15.79 -9.89
C ASN A 35 -15.48 16.64 -11.14
N ALA A 36 -14.79 16.36 -12.26
CA ALA A 36 -14.99 17.05 -13.52
C ALA A 36 -16.38 16.77 -14.14
N VAL A 37 -16.95 15.60 -13.86
CA VAL A 37 -18.29 15.21 -14.36
C VAL A 37 -19.39 15.77 -13.46
N GLN A 38 -19.22 15.70 -12.14
CA GLN A 38 -20.23 16.13 -11.18
C GLN A 38 -19.57 16.59 -9.88
N ASP A 39 -19.97 17.76 -9.37
CA ASP A 39 -19.59 18.16 -8.01
C ASP A 39 -20.17 17.15 -7.01
N CYS A 40 -19.27 16.40 -6.38
CA CYS A 40 -19.60 15.31 -5.48
C CYS A 40 -19.52 15.73 -4.00
N GLN A 41 -19.22 17.00 -3.71
CA GLN A 41 -19.06 17.44 -2.32
C GLN A 41 -20.41 17.58 -1.62
N LEU A 42 -20.56 16.79 -0.57
CA LEU A 42 -21.59 16.87 0.46
C LEU A 42 -20.98 17.33 1.80
N PRO A 43 -21.75 17.86 2.75
CA PRO A 43 -21.23 18.24 4.07
C PRO A 43 -20.53 17.10 4.82
N ALA A 44 -21.00 15.85 4.65
CA ALA A 44 -20.43 14.67 5.30
C ALA A 44 -19.22 14.06 4.56
N THR A 45 -18.85 14.58 3.39
CA THR A 45 -17.80 14.03 2.51
C THR A 45 -16.49 13.73 3.23
N PRO A 46 -15.87 14.62 4.02
CA PRO A 46 -14.54 14.34 4.60
C PRO A 46 -14.56 13.12 5.52
N TYR A 47 -15.64 12.92 6.27
CA TYR A 47 -15.78 11.77 7.17
C TYR A 47 -15.97 10.45 6.41
N ILE A 48 -16.79 10.47 5.35
CA ILE A 48 -17.08 9.28 4.57
C ILE A 48 -15.88 8.89 3.69
N GLU A 49 -15.11 9.85 3.20
CA GLU A 49 -13.83 9.60 2.51
C GLU A 49 -12.81 8.95 3.43
N LEU A 50 -12.65 9.46 4.67
CA LEU A 50 -11.75 8.88 5.66
C LEU A 50 -12.18 7.44 6.03
N LEU A 51 -13.48 7.22 6.21
CA LEU A 51 -14.03 5.88 6.43
C LEU A 51 -13.76 4.95 5.24
N SER A 52 -13.96 5.44 4.02
CA SER A 52 -13.70 4.68 2.79
C SER A 52 -12.24 4.26 2.70
N LEU A 53 -11.31 5.19 2.98
CA LEU A 53 -9.88 4.91 3.01
C LEU A 53 -9.53 3.87 4.09
N THR A 54 -10.12 4.00 5.28
CA THR A 54 -9.88 3.09 6.40
C THR A 54 -10.38 1.69 6.10
N VAL A 55 -11.61 1.56 5.58
CA VAL A 55 -12.19 0.28 5.14
C VAL A 55 -11.35 -0.33 4.02
N GLY A 56 -10.91 0.50 3.06
CA GLY A 56 -9.97 0.09 2.01
C GLY A 56 -8.66 -0.45 2.58
N ALA A 57 -8.06 0.25 3.55
CA ALA A 57 -6.82 -0.20 4.17
C ALA A 57 -6.98 -1.54 4.91
N PHE A 58 -8.08 -1.74 5.63
CA PHE A 58 -8.41 -3.04 6.22
C PHE A 58 -8.59 -4.12 5.16
N ALA A 59 -9.27 -3.83 4.05
CA ALA A 59 -9.40 -4.75 2.93
C ALA A 59 -8.02 -5.15 2.37
N GLY A 60 -7.12 -4.18 2.18
CA GLY A 60 -5.75 -4.44 1.76
C GLY A 60 -4.98 -5.30 2.77
N GLY A 61 -5.16 -5.05 4.07
CA GLY A 61 -4.58 -5.87 5.14
C GLY A 61 -5.08 -7.33 5.11
N ILE A 62 -6.37 -7.55 4.85
CA ILE A 62 -6.93 -8.89 4.66
C ILE A 62 -6.31 -9.56 3.43
N ILE A 63 -6.22 -8.85 2.30
CA ILE A 63 -5.58 -9.37 1.08
C ILE A 63 -4.14 -9.79 1.37
N LEU A 64 -3.37 -8.96 2.08
CA LEU A 64 -2.01 -9.29 2.49
C LEU A 64 -2.00 -10.54 3.36
N TRP A 65 -2.86 -10.60 4.39
CA TRP A 65 -2.94 -11.74 5.30
C TRP A 65 -3.24 -13.07 4.59
N THR A 66 -4.08 -13.05 3.55
CA THR A 66 -4.47 -14.28 2.85
C THR A 66 -3.54 -14.66 1.71
N ASN A 67 -2.81 -13.70 1.13
CA ASN A 67 -1.96 -13.95 -0.04
C ASN A 67 -0.46 -13.99 0.29
N VAL A 68 -0.03 -13.31 1.36
CA VAL A 68 1.39 -13.22 1.74
C VAL A 68 1.72 -14.33 2.73
N HIS A 69 2.71 -15.14 2.36
CA HIS A 69 3.25 -16.18 3.24
C HIS A 69 4.13 -15.53 4.30
N VAL A 70 4.00 -15.95 5.56
CA VAL A 70 4.75 -15.38 6.70
C VAL A 70 6.27 -15.39 6.48
N GLY A 71 6.79 -16.38 5.73
CA GLY A 71 8.21 -16.44 5.37
C GLY A 71 8.72 -15.25 4.55
N LEU A 72 7.85 -14.53 3.83
CA LEU A 72 8.24 -13.30 3.11
C LEU A 72 8.66 -12.16 4.04
N LEU A 73 8.23 -12.21 5.31
CA LEU A 73 8.58 -11.22 6.33
C LEU A 73 9.92 -11.51 7.02
N ASP A 74 10.53 -12.68 6.76
CA ASP A 74 11.83 -13.01 7.33
C ASP A 74 12.89 -12.04 6.78
N PRO A 75 13.63 -11.31 7.63
CA PRO A 75 14.75 -10.49 7.19
C PRO A 75 15.74 -11.25 6.30
N GLY A 76 15.92 -12.55 6.53
CA GLY A 76 16.76 -13.41 5.70
C GLY A 76 16.28 -13.48 4.24
N GLU A 77 14.97 -13.55 4.02
CA GLU A 77 14.37 -13.58 2.68
C GLU A 77 14.38 -12.19 2.01
N ILE A 78 14.25 -11.11 2.80
CA ILE A 78 14.32 -9.73 2.30
C ILE A 78 15.68 -9.43 1.66
N PHE A 79 16.77 -9.93 2.25
CA PHE A 79 18.12 -9.64 1.76
C PHE A 79 18.74 -10.77 0.94
N ARG A 80 17.99 -11.86 0.70
CA ARG A 80 18.48 -13.00 -0.09
C ARG A 80 18.63 -12.59 -1.56
N LYS A 81 19.81 -12.88 -2.13
CA LYS A 81 20.04 -12.79 -3.57
C LYS A 81 19.15 -13.80 -4.29
N ASP A 82 18.52 -13.39 -5.40
CA ASP A 82 17.51 -14.20 -6.11
C ASP A 82 16.32 -14.59 -5.20
N GLY A 83 16.11 -13.82 -4.13
CA GLY A 83 14.98 -13.94 -3.22
C GLY A 83 13.70 -13.29 -3.77
N PRO A 84 12.57 -13.44 -3.06
CA PRO A 84 11.29 -12.90 -3.50
C PRO A 84 11.26 -11.37 -3.59
N TRP A 85 12.20 -10.69 -2.93
CA TRP A 85 12.33 -9.23 -2.92
C TRP A 85 13.36 -8.70 -3.93
N ASP A 86 14.19 -9.57 -4.51
CA ASP A 86 15.19 -9.19 -5.52
C ASP A 86 14.54 -9.10 -6.92
N MET A 87 13.62 -8.14 -7.03
CA MET A 87 12.86 -7.91 -8.26
C MET A 87 13.38 -6.68 -8.99
N GLY A 88 13.40 -6.76 -10.32
CA GLY A 88 13.54 -5.59 -11.18
C GLY A 88 12.27 -4.74 -11.19
N PHE A 89 12.38 -3.50 -11.68
CA PHE A 89 11.24 -2.57 -11.79
C PHE A 89 10.03 -3.18 -12.53
N GLY A 90 10.28 -3.81 -13.69
CA GLY A 90 9.20 -4.43 -14.47
C GLY A 90 8.55 -5.63 -13.77
N GLN A 91 9.33 -6.42 -13.02
CA GLN A 91 8.82 -7.54 -12.24
C GLN A 91 7.96 -7.05 -11.06
N PHE A 92 8.37 -5.96 -10.42
CA PHE A 92 7.56 -5.31 -9.38
C PHE A 92 6.21 -4.84 -9.93
N LEU A 93 6.19 -4.23 -11.12
CA LEU A 93 4.97 -3.78 -11.77
C LEU A 93 4.06 -4.94 -12.20
N ALA A 94 4.62 -6.00 -12.75
CA ALA A 94 3.86 -7.15 -13.26
C ALA A 94 3.34 -8.08 -12.15
N GLY A 95 4.05 -8.13 -11.01
CA GLY A 95 3.70 -8.95 -9.85
C GLY A 95 2.99 -8.13 -8.76
N PRO A 96 3.71 -7.67 -7.72
CA PRO A 96 3.07 -7.06 -6.56
C PRO A 96 2.20 -5.82 -6.82
N ALA A 97 2.56 -5.00 -7.82
CA ALA A 97 1.75 -3.84 -8.18
C ALA A 97 0.53 -4.20 -9.05
N ASN A 98 0.39 -5.45 -9.49
CA ASN A 98 -0.74 -5.89 -10.27
C ASN A 98 -1.88 -6.33 -9.33
N PRO A 99 -2.99 -5.58 -9.22
CA PRO A 99 -4.10 -5.94 -8.34
C PRO A 99 -4.78 -7.25 -8.74
N PHE A 100 -4.63 -7.69 -10.00
CA PHE A 100 -5.20 -8.94 -10.50
C PHE A 100 -4.36 -10.18 -10.14
N ALA A 101 -3.18 -10.00 -9.55
CA ALA A 101 -2.33 -11.11 -9.12
C ALA A 101 -2.77 -11.74 -7.77
N TYR A 102 -3.72 -11.11 -7.07
CA TYR A 102 -4.15 -11.52 -5.73
C TYR A 102 -5.45 -12.29 -5.75
N ASP A 103 -5.56 -13.32 -4.91
CA ASP A 103 -6.83 -13.96 -4.62
C ASP A 103 -7.70 -13.05 -3.74
N LEU A 104 -8.85 -12.65 -4.30
CA LEU A 104 -9.85 -11.80 -3.65
C LEU A 104 -10.98 -12.60 -3.00
N SER A 105 -10.92 -13.94 -3.03
CA SER A 105 -11.95 -14.83 -2.48
C SER A 105 -12.20 -14.63 -0.98
N ALA A 106 -11.21 -14.10 -0.25
CA ALA A 106 -11.33 -13.78 1.16
C ALA A 106 -12.30 -12.62 1.46
N ILE A 107 -12.55 -11.76 0.45
CA ILE A 107 -13.41 -10.58 0.54
C ILE A 107 -14.66 -10.77 -0.32
N LEU A 108 -14.56 -11.32 -1.53
CA LEU A 108 -15.70 -11.50 -2.44
C LEU A 108 -16.54 -12.73 -2.07
N VAL A 109 -17.88 -12.58 -2.05
CA VAL A 109 -18.84 -13.67 -1.72
C VAL A 109 -19.40 -14.32 -2.98
N TRP A 110 -19.88 -15.56 -2.81
CA TRP A 110 -20.78 -16.29 -3.70
C TRP A 110 -21.74 -15.37 -4.52
N PRO A 111 -21.87 -15.57 -5.85
CA PRO A 111 -21.41 -16.74 -6.60
C PRO A 111 -19.93 -16.73 -6.99
N PHE A 112 -19.22 -15.63 -6.77
CA PHE A 112 -17.91 -15.41 -7.38
C PHE A 112 -16.77 -16.26 -6.77
N SER A 113 -16.88 -16.68 -5.50
CA SER A 113 -15.80 -17.36 -4.78
C SER A 113 -16.07 -18.81 -4.37
N GLY A 114 -17.28 -19.34 -4.55
CA GLY A 114 -17.60 -20.71 -4.08
C GLY A 114 -17.61 -20.91 -2.57
N ARG A 115 -17.29 -19.87 -1.78
CA ARG A 115 -17.05 -19.95 -0.33
C ARG A 115 -17.74 -18.79 0.38
N LEU A 116 -18.13 -19.03 1.63
CA LEU A 116 -18.61 -17.97 2.51
C LEU A 116 -17.43 -17.07 2.92
N PRO A 117 -17.63 -15.74 3.02
CA PRO A 117 -16.57 -14.82 3.42
C PRO A 117 -16.18 -15.09 4.88
N SER A 118 -14.92 -14.77 5.21
CA SER A 118 -14.53 -14.61 6.61
C SER A 118 -15.36 -13.51 7.28
N LEU A 119 -15.50 -13.52 8.61
CA LEU A 119 -16.17 -12.44 9.35
C LEU A 119 -15.56 -11.07 9.03
N ALA A 120 -14.23 -11.01 8.87
CA ALA A 120 -13.51 -9.80 8.48
C ALA A 120 -13.86 -9.36 7.04
N GLY A 121 -13.92 -10.31 6.09
CA GLY A 121 -14.34 -10.05 4.72
C GLY A 121 -15.78 -9.56 4.62
N LEU A 122 -16.70 -10.16 5.40
CA LEU A 122 -18.09 -9.73 5.50
C LEU A 122 -18.19 -8.30 6.07
N ALA A 123 -17.43 -7.98 7.12
CA ALA A 123 -17.40 -6.65 7.69
C ALA A 123 -16.91 -5.60 6.66
N VAL A 124 -15.85 -5.92 5.90
CA VAL A 124 -15.37 -5.04 4.82
C VAL A 124 -16.43 -4.83 3.74
N LEU A 125 -17.17 -5.87 3.36
CA LEU A 125 -18.24 -5.73 2.37
C LEU A 125 -19.42 -4.89 2.87
N VAL A 126 -19.85 -5.12 4.12
CA VAL A 126 -20.96 -4.35 4.71
C VAL A 126 -20.55 -2.88 4.87
N LEU A 127 -19.37 -2.60 5.41
CA LEU A 127 -18.86 -1.25 5.57
C LEU A 127 -18.57 -0.58 4.21
N GLY A 128 -18.05 -1.35 3.25
CA GLY A 128 -17.82 -0.89 1.88
C GLY A 128 -19.11 -0.56 1.13
N GLY A 129 -20.16 -1.36 1.33
CA GLY A 129 -21.50 -1.03 0.87
C GLY A 129 -22.03 0.24 1.54
N ALA A 130 -21.84 0.38 2.85
CA ALA A 130 -22.31 1.54 3.61
C ALA A 130 -21.72 2.87 3.11
N VAL A 131 -20.42 2.92 2.77
CA VAL A 131 -19.80 4.16 2.26
C VAL A 131 -20.36 4.62 0.91
N PHE A 132 -20.96 3.71 0.13
CA PHE A 132 -21.71 4.03 -1.08
C PHE A 132 -23.17 4.36 -0.77
N TYR A 133 -23.88 3.45 -0.09
CA TYR A 133 -25.33 3.52 0.06
C TYR A 133 -25.79 4.59 1.05
N VAL A 134 -25.04 4.88 2.12
CA VAL A 134 -25.45 5.86 3.14
C VAL A 134 -25.62 7.26 2.54
N PRO A 135 -24.66 7.84 1.80
CA PRO A 135 -24.87 9.12 1.11
C PRO A 135 -26.07 9.08 0.15
N VAL A 136 -26.17 8.02 -0.66
CA VAL A 136 -27.19 7.89 -1.70
C VAL A 136 -28.60 7.83 -1.11
N LEU A 137 -28.80 7.05 -0.04
CA LEU A 137 -30.10 6.89 0.61
C LEU A 137 -30.50 8.10 1.44
N THR A 138 -29.54 8.80 2.04
CA THR A 138 -29.76 9.98 2.89
C THR A 138 -30.13 11.20 2.04
N TYR A 139 -29.36 11.49 0.99
CA TYR A 139 -29.52 12.72 0.21
C TYR A 139 -30.31 12.52 -1.09
N ARG A 140 -30.34 11.30 -1.65
CA ARG A 140 -31.12 10.93 -2.86
C ARG A 140 -30.94 11.87 -4.07
N THR A 141 -29.75 12.46 -4.22
CA THR A 141 -29.42 13.34 -5.35
C THR A 141 -28.37 12.71 -6.27
N ARG A 142 -28.26 13.23 -7.50
CA ARG A 142 -27.17 12.87 -8.42
C ARG A 142 -25.78 13.15 -7.83
N ARG A 143 -25.66 14.21 -7.02
CA ARG A 143 -24.42 14.54 -6.28
C ARG A 143 -24.07 13.45 -5.27
N ALA A 144 -25.06 12.92 -4.56
CA ALA A 144 -24.85 11.84 -3.61
C ALA A 144 -24.44 10.53 -4.27
N PHE A 145 -24.96 10.23 -5.46
CA PHE A 145 -24.49 9.12 -6.27
C PHE A 145 -23.03 9.29 -6.71
N ALA A 146 -22.66 10.48 -7.19
CA ALA A 146 -21.27 10.78 -7.54
C ALA A 146 -20.33 10.69 -6.32
N ASN A 147 -20.78 11.15 -5.14
CA ASN A 147 -20.05 11.01 -3.88
C ASN A 147 -19.85 9.53 -3.53
N GLY A 148 -20.90 8.72 -3.60
CA GLY A 148 -20.82 7.28 -3.38
C GLY A 148 -19.83 6.62 -4.31
N LEU A 149 -19.87 6.93 -5.62
CA LEU A 149 -18.91 6.38 -6.59
C LEU A 149 -17.46 6.77 -6.26
N ARG A 150 -17.23 8.04 -5.85
CA ARG A 150 -15.92 8.50 -5.40
C ARG A 150 -15.44 7.74 -4.16
N ASN A 151 -16.31 7.50 -3.18
CA ASN A 151 -15.99 6.74 -1.98
C ASN A 151 -15.60 5.30 -2.31
N VAL A 152 -16.30 4.66 -3.26
CA VAL A 152 -15.94 3.33 -3.76
C VAL A 152 -14.55 3.33 -4.39
N VAL A 153 -14.23 4.33 -5.21
CA VAL A 153 -12.88 4.47 -5.79
C VAL A 153 -11.83 4.64 -4.69
N ILE A 154 -12.09 5.48 -3.68
CA ILE A 154 -11.17 5.67 -2.54
C ILE A 154 -10.98 4.36 -1.75
N LEU A 155 -12.04 3.58 -1.57
CA LEU A 155 -11.97 2.28 -0.88
C LEU A 155 -11.08 1.29 -1.65
N PHE A 156 -11.36 1.08 -2.95
CA PHE A 156 -10.51 0.22 -3.79
C PHE A 156 -9.07 0.70 -3.79
N TRP A 157 -8.89 2.02 -3.84
CA TRP A 157 -7.58 2.63 -3.79
C TRP A 157 -6.86 2.39 -2.46
N GLY A 158 -7.56 2.50 -1.32
CA GLY A 158 -7.00 2.22 0.00
C GLY A 158 -6.50 0.78 0.11
N ALA A 159 -7.26 -0.18 -0.45
CA ALA A 159 -6.86 -1.58 -0.51
C ALA A 159 -5.60 -1.76 -1.36
N TYR A 160 -5.62 -1.22 -2.58
CA TYR A 160 -4.48 -1.28 -3.49
C TYR A 160 -3.22 -0.63 -2.90
N ALA A 161 -3.34 0.58 -2.35
CA ALA A 161 -2.23 1.33 -1.78
C ALA A 161 -1.59 0.59 -0.58
N THR A 162 -2.40 -0.07 0.24
CA THR A 162 -1.90 -0.86 1.39
C THR A 162 -1.04 -2.02 0.92
N VAL A 163 -1.54 -2.80 -0.04
CA VAL A 163 -0.80 -3.92 -0.64
C VAL A 163 0.46 -3.40 -1.34
N TYR A 164 0.32 -2.36 -2.15
CA TYR A 164 1.41 -1.75 -2.91
C TYR A 164 2.53 -1.24 -1.99
N LEU A 165 2.20 -0.48 -0.94
CA LEU A 165 3.18 0.08 -0.01
C LEU A 165 3.91 -1.01 0.77
N PHE A 166 3.20 -2.08 1.16
CA PHE A 166 3.82 -3.23 1.81
C PHE A 166 4.92 -3.83 0.92
N PHE A 167 4.60 -4.12 -0.35
CA PHE A 167 5.60 -4.68 -1.25
C PHE A 167 6.69 -3.67 -1.65
N TYR A 168 6.32 -2.40 -1.82
CA TYR A 168 7.26 -1.33 -2.14
C TYR A 168 8.31 -1.15 -1.05
N THR A 169 7.90 -1.18 0.22
CA THR A 169 8.83 -1.05 1.35
C THR A 169 9.80 -2.23 1.45
N GLY A 170 9.34 -3.46 1.24
CA GLY A 170 10.22 -4.64 1.20
C GLY A 170 11.18 -4.61 0.01
N TRP A 171 10.70 -4.24 -1.18
CA TRP A 171 11.53 -4.06 -2.37
C TRP A 171 12.59 -2.96 -2.17
N LEU A 172 12.19 -1.82 -1.61
CA LEU A 172 13.09 -0.71 -1.33
C LEU A 172 14.14 -1.10 -0.28
N ALA A 173 13.74 -1.84 0.76
CA ALA A 173 14.67 -2.37 1.75
C ALA A 173 15.70 -3.31 1.12
N ASN A 174 15.29 -4.21 0.21
CA ASN A 174 16.20 -5.08 -0.54
C ASN A 174 17.18 -4.26 -1.40
N LYS A 175 16.72 -3.23 -2.13
CA LYS A 175 17.62 -2.41 -2.96
C LYS A 175 18.54 -1.51 -2.15
N LEU A 176 18.13 -1.09 -0.95
CA LEU A 176 18.93 -0.31 -0.02
C LEU A 176 19.81 -1.17 0.90
N ASN A 177 19.86 -2.49 0.72
CA ASN A 177 20.58 -3.45 1.57
C ASN A 177 21.94 -2.93 2.06
N PHE A 178 22.83 -2.51 1.15
CA PHE A 178 24.13 -1.93 1.52
C PHE A 178 24.04 -0.69 2.44
N TRP A 179 23.12 0.23 2.15
CA TRP A 179 22.94 1.48 2.89
C TRP A 179 22.28 1.25 4.24
N ILE A 180 21.33 0.31 4.34
CA ILE A 180 20.69 -0.08 5.59
C ILE A 180 21.70 -0.76 6.51
N PHE A 181 22.52 -1.67 5.99
CA PHE A 181 23.62 -2.27 6.74
C PHE A 181 24.64 -1.20 7.20
N LEU A 182 25.01 -0.26 6.33
CA LEU A 182 25.93 0.82 6.69
C LEU A 182 25.35 1.74 7.78
N LEU A 183 24.07 2.12 7.69
CA LEU A 183 23.38 2.91 8.72
C LEU A 183 23.28 2.15 10.06
N LEU A 184 22.92 0.86 10.04
CA LEU A 184 22.91 0.01 11.22
C LEU A 184 24.29 -0.06 11.87
N LEU A 185 25.34 -0.22 11.08
CA LEU A 185 26.72 -0.29 11.56
C LEU A 185 27.16 1.04 12.18
N VAL A 186 26.77 2.18 11.59
CA VAL A 186 26.98 3.51 12.16
C VAL A 186 26.23 3.69 13.49
N VAL A 187 24.94 3.32 13.55
CA VAL A 187 24.12 3.44 14.78
C VAL A 187 24.69 2.57 15.91
N VAL A 188 25.03 1.31 15.62
CA VAL A 188 25.66 0.41 16.61
C VAL A 188 27.04 0.91 17.01
N GLY A 189 27.83 1.43 16.06
CA GLY A 189 29.14 2.02 16.31
C GLY A 189 29.07 3.25 17.21
N MET A 190 28.08 4.12 17.01
CA MET A 190 27.80 5.28 17.87
C MET A 190 27.34 4.86 19.26
N ARG A 191 26.44 3.87 19.37
CA ARG A 191 25.95 3.34 20.65
C ARG A 191 27.08 2.72 21.49
N ARG A 192 27.95 1.91 20.87
CA ARG A 192 29.15 1.35 21.53
C ARG A 192 30.19 2.40 21.92
N ARG A 193 30.28 3.52 21.20
CA ARG A 193 31.13 4.66 21.61
C ARG A 193 30.58 5.36 22.84
N SER A 194 29.27 5.57 22.89
CA SER A 194 28.59 6.17 24.05
C SER A 194 28.83 5.35 25.33
N GLU A 195 28.67 4.02 25.27
CA GLU A 195 28.92 3.11 26.40
C GLU A 195 30.39 3.10 26.87
N ARG A 196 31.35 3.21 25.94
CA ARG A 196 32.79 3.29 26.27
C ARG A 196 33.21 4.62 26.90
N VAL A 197 32.48 5.71 26.64
CA VAL A 197 32.76 7.01 27.28
C VAL A 197 32.27 7.02 28.72
N VAL A 198 31.14 6.36 29.01
CA VAL A 198 30.61 6.25 30.39
C VAL A 198 31.51 5.39 31.29
N LEU A 199 32.12 4.33 30.77
CA LEU A 199 33.02 3.46 31.54
C LEU A 199 34.41 4.05 31.85
N LYS A 200 34.80 5.18 31.23
CA LYS A 200 36.10 5.84 31.46
C LYS A 200 36.05 6.99 32.47
N ILE A 201 34.88 7.27 33.06
CA ILE A 201 34.67 8.39 34.00
C ILE A 201 34.65 7.92 35.48
N ASN A 202 34.89 6.63 35.74
CA ASN A 202 35.08 6.11 37.11
C ASN A 202 36.54 5.78 37.38
#